data_AF-A0A4Y8AKP3-F1
#
_entry.id   AF-A0A4Y8AKP3-F1
#
_cell.length_a   1.000
_cell.length_b   1.000
_cell.length_c   1.000
_cell.angle_alpha   90.00
_cell.angle_beta   90.00
_cell.angle_gamma   90.00
#
_symmetry.space_group_name_H-M   'P 1'
#
loop_
_entity.id
_entity.type
_entity.pdbx_description
1 polymer ?
#
loop_
_entity_poly.entity_id
_entity_poly.type
_entity_poly.pdbx_seq_one_letter_code
_entity_poly.pdbx_strand_id
1 'polypeptide(L)' 'MVRTIVKPGNQSILIQVPKDFIGKQVEIIAFTIDEAEAKTINNVNIQTHFASEAILAKDWLNEEEDIAWQNL' A
#
# COMPACT_ATOMS: atom_id res chain seq x y z
N MET A 1 18.18 -6.29 -12.62
CA MET A 1 17.26 -5.18 -13.01
C MET A 1 18.11 -3.94 -13.21
N VAL A 2 18.10 -3.34 -14.40
CA VAL A 2 18.83 -2.10 -14.68
C VAL A 2 17.83 -0.95 -14.58
N ARG A 3 18.10 0.03 -13.72
CA ARG A 3 17.27 1.24 -13.57
C ARG A 3 18.01 2.42 -14.15
N THR A 4 17.39 3.10 -15.12
CA THR A 4 17.92 4.32 -15.72
C THR A 4 16.98 5.47 -15.39
N ILE A 5 17.49 6.49 -14.70
CA ILE A 5 16.74 7.72 -14.43
C ILE A 5 17.19 8.76 -15.45
N VAL A 6 16.25 9.26 -16.23
CA VAL A 6 16.50 10.27 -17.27
C VAL A 6 15.59 11.46 -17.03
N LYS A 7 16.16 12.67 -17.04
CA LYS A 7 15.41 13.92 -17.13
C LYS A 7 15.44 14.37 -18.61
N PRO A 8 14.38 14.11 -19.40
CA PRO A 8 14.37 14.49 -20.80
C PRO A 8 14.42 16.02 -20.96
N GLY A 9 15.35 16.52 -21.78
CA GLY A 9 15.35 17.91 -22.24
C GLY A 9 14.47 18.15 -23.47
N ASN A 10 14.10 17.07 -24.17
CA ASN A 10 13.26 17.05 -25.37
C ASN A 10 12.24 15.90 -25.28
N GLN A 11 11.23 15.91 -26.16
CA GLN A 11 10.18 14.89 -26.18
C GLN A 11 10.70 13.46 -26.47
N SER A 12 11.83 13.33 -27.17
CA SER A 12 12.40 12.03 -27.54
C SER A 12 13.59 11.67 -26.66
N ILE A 13 13.64 10.41 -26.22
CA ILE A 13 14.74 9.83 -25.44
C ILE A 13 15.29 8.63 -26.22
N LEU A 14 16.62 8.57 -26.37
CA LEU A 14 17.31 7.41 -26.92
C LEU A 14 17.98 6.64 -25.78
N ILE A 15 17.64 5.37 -25.61
CA ILE A 15 18.19 4.50 -24.56
C ILE A 15 19.03 3.43 -25.23
N GLN A 16 20.31 3.34 -24.86
CA GLN A 16 21.18 2.24 -25.28
C GLN A 16 20.98 1.05 -24.36
N VAL A 17 20.65 -0.10 -24.96
CA VAL A 17 20.45 -1.35 -24.23
C VAL A 17 21.82 -1.99 -23.94
N PRO A 18 22.09 -2.48 -22.71
CA PRO A 18 23.37 -3.14 -22.41
C PRO A 18 23.57 -4.41 -23.23
N LYS A 19 24.83 -4.75 -23.52
CA LYS A 19 25.20 -5.89 -24.38
C LYS A 19 24.58 -7.22 -23.93
N ASP A 20 24.42 -7.41 -22.63
CA ASP A 20 23.91 -8.64 -22.02
C ASP A 20 22.41 -8.91 -22.30
N PHE A 21 21.70 -7.91 -22.82
CA PHE A 21 20.28 -7.98 -23.17
C PHE A 21 20.03 -8.14 -24.68
N ILE A 22 21.08 -8.14 -25.51
CA ILE A 22 20.95 -8.35 -26.95
C ILE A 22 20.37 -9.75 -27.22
N GLY A 23 19.30 -9.83 -28.02
CA GLY A 23 18.63 -11.09 -28.37
C GLY A 23 17.61 -11.59 -27.33
N LYS A 24 17.34 -10.82 -26.27
CA LYS A 24 16.33 -11.15 -25.26
C LYS A 24 15.14 -10.20 -25.37
N GLN A 25 13.97 -10.65 -24.95
CA GLN A 25 12.81 -9.77 -24.78
C GLN A 25 13.04 -8.86 -23.57
N VAL A 26 12.87 -7.56 -23.76
CA VAL A 26 13.06 -6.55 -22.71
C VAL A 26 11.78 -5.72 -22.61
N GLU A 27 11.26 -5.60 -21.39
CA GLU A 27 10.15 -4.71 -21.07
C GLU A 27 10.70 -3.39 -20.53
N ILE A 28 10.20 -2.27 -21.05
CA ILE A 28 10.58 -0.93 -20.62
C ILE A 28 9.34 -0.27 -20.01
N ILE A 29 9.42 0.03 -18.72
CA ILE A 29 8.38 0.75 -17.98
C ILE A 29 8.93 2.14 -17.67
N ALA A 30 8.20 3.17 -18.07
CA ALA A 30 8.54 4.56 -17.80
C ALA A 30 7.45 5.20 -16.93
N PHE A 31 7.86 5.86 -15.85
CA PHE A 31 6.99 6.61 -14.94
C PHE A 31 7.71 7.87 -14.49
N THR A 32 6.96 8.91 -14.15
CA THR A 32 7.53 10.14 -13.60
C THR A 32 7.89 9.91 -12.12
N ILE A 33 9.02 10.46 -11.67
CA ILE A 33 9.47 10.28 -10.28
C ILE A 33 8.47 10.93 -9.31
N ASP A 34 7.90 12.07 -9.70
CA ASP A 34 6.93 12.80 -8.88
C ASP A 34 5.63 11.98 -8.67
N GLU A 35 5.26 11.11 -9.62
CA GLU A 35 4.14 10.19 -9.49
C GLU A 35 4.47 8.97 -8.61
N ALA A 36 5.75 8.62 -8.45
CA ALA A 36 6.18 7.59 -7.52
C ALA A 36 6.24 8.08 -6.06
N GLU A 37 6.22 9.40 -5.83
CA GLU A 37 6.28 10.00 -4.47
C GLU A 37 4.90 10.31 -3.85
N ALA A 38 3.80 10.05 -4.55
CA ALA A 38 2.44 10.19 -4.00
C ALA A 38 1.81 8.80 -3.76
N LYS A 39 1.46 8.35 -2.56
CA LYS A 39 1.26 9.00 -1.27
C LYS A 39 1.98 8.14 -0.23
N THR A 40 2.94 8.71 0.50
CA THR A 40 3.06 8.29 1.90
C THR A 40 1.73 8.69 2.51
N ILE A 41 0.79 7.73 2.55
CA ILE A 41 -0.47 7.88 3.25
C ILE A 41 -0.06 8.47 4.58
N ASN A 42 -0.57 9.68 4.87
CA ASN A 42 -0.42 10.34 6.14
C ASN A 42 -0.35 9.27 7.21
N ASN A 43 0.61 9.39 8.12
CA ASN A 43 0.82 8.52 9.27
C ASN A 43 -0.41 8.60 10.18
N VAL A 44 -1.57 8.14 9.67
CA VAL A 44 -2.79 7.90 10.39
C VAL A 44 -2.36 6.76 11.26
N ASN A 45 -2.10 7.10 12.52
CA ASN A 45 -1.85 6.16 13.57
C ASN A 45 -3.07 5.24 13.61
N ILE A 46 -3.03 4.12 12.89
CA ILE A 46 -4.07 3.10 12.92
C ILE A 46 -3.94 2.48 14.30
N GLN A 47 -4.63 3.07 15.27
CA GLN A 47 -4.71 2.55 16.62
C GLN A 47 -5.62 1.32 16.58
N THR A 48 -5.03 0.15 16.32
CA THR A 48 -5.69 -1.12 16.57
C THR A 48 -5.82 -1.26 18.10
N HIS A 49 -7.01 -0.98 18.59
CA HIS A 49 -7.35 -1.25 19.99
C HIS A 49 -7.51 -2.78 20.11
N PHE A 50 -6.41 -3.47 20.43
CA PHE A 50 -6.48 -4.86 20.86
C PHE A 50 -7.14 -4.87 22.24
N ALA A 51 -8.45 -5.14 22.26
CA ALA A 51 -9.13 -5.47 23.50
C ALA A 51 -8.62 -6.84 23.98
N SER A 52 -8.08 -6.91 25.19
CA SER A 52 -7.70 -8.18 25.79
C SER A 52 -8.95 -8.99 26.12
N GLU A 53 -8.81 -10.32 26.13
CA GLU A 53 -9.88 -11.27 26.48
C GLU A 53 -10.59 -10.88 27.80
N ALA A 54 -9.83 -10.39 28.78
CA ALA A 54 -10.35 -9.95 30.06
C ALA A 54 -11.30 -8.73 29.99
N ILE A 55 -11.13 -7.85 28.99
CA ILE A 55 -12.00 -6.68 28.78
C ILE A 55 -13.28 -7.10 28.04
N LEU A 56 -13.15 -7.98 27.03
CA LEU A 56 -14.27 -8.50 26.26
C LEU A 56 -15.19 -9.42 27.08
N ALA A 57 -14.63 -10.18 28.03
CA ALA A 57 -15.39 -11.08 28.89
C ALA A 57 -16.38 -10.35 29.81
N LYS A 58 -16.17 -9.06 30.09
CA LYS A 58 -17.03 -8.28 30.98
C LYS A 58 -18.30 -7.75 30.29
N ASP A 59 -18.25 -7.50 28.99
CA ASP A 59 -19.35 -6.86 28.25
C ASP A 59 -20.43 -7.85 27.77
N TRP A 60 -20.13 -9.16 27.69
CA TRP A 60 -21.08 -10.16 27.17
C TRP A 60 -22.13 -10.67 28.16
N LEU A 61 -22.07 -10.27 29.44
CA LEU A 61 -22.91 -10.84 30.51
C LEU A 61 -23.71 -9.77 31.25
N ASN A 62 -24.23 -8.78 30.51
CA ASN A 62 -25.11 -7.75 31.06
C ASN A 62 -26.58 -8.15 30.93
N GLU A 63 -27.33 -8.00 32.03
CA GLU A 63 -28.78 -8.27 32.08
C GLU A 63 -29.56 -7.42 31.07
N GLU A 64 -29.04 -6.23 30.72
CA GLU A 64 -29.62 -5.36 29.70
C GLU A 64 -29.60 -5.97 28.29
N GLU A 65 -28.54 -6.67 27.92
CA GLU A 65 -28.47 -7.35 26.62
C GLU A 65 -29.47 -8.51 26.58
N ASP A 66 -29.57 -9.29 27.66
CA ASP A 66 -30.49 -10.42 27.75
C ASP A 66 -31.97 -9.97 27.61
N ILE A 67 -32.31 -8.80 28.17
CA ILE A 67 -33.63 -8.16 27.96
C ILE A 67 -33.81 -7.68 26.51
N ALA A 68 -32.76 -7.17 25.88
CA ALA A 68 -32.81 -6.73 24.48
C ALA A 68 -33.03 -7.92 23.52
N TRP A 69 -32.45 -9.08 23.80
CA TRP A 69 -32.66 -10.31 23.01
C TRP A 69 -34.09 -10.86 23.12
N GLN A 70 -34.76 -10.68 24.25
CA GLN A 70 -36.15 -11.14 24.43
C GLN A 70 -37.17 -10.37 23.58
N ASN A 71 -36.79 -9.21 23.03
CA ASN A 71 -37.68 -8.33 22.26
C ASN A 71 -37.38 -8.33 20.73
N LEU A 72 -36.61 -9.30 20.24
CA LEU A 72 -36.35 -9.57 18.82
C LEU A 72 -37.21 -10.73 18.30
#